data_AF-X0V366-F1
#
_entry.id   AF-X0V366-F1
#
_cell.length_a   1.000
_cell.length_b   1.000
_cell.length_c   1.000
_cell.angle_alpha   90.00
_cell.angle_beta   90.00
_cell.angle_gamma   90.00
#
_symmetry.space_group_name_H-M   'P 1'
#
loop_
_entity.id
_entity.type
_entity.pdbx_description
1 polymer ?
#
loop_
_entity_poly.entity_id
_entity_poly.type
_entity_poly.pdbx_seq_one_letter_code
_entity_poly.pdbx_strand_id
1 'polypeptide(L)'
;DFELYSLIGIQTELVPPIPGDIGDHAPIFGSGPFRLAHGTTERISVAMIGAYEDVASLNAGNSPYTLVEKKKIVQLIYESDYRFAKAPEVPTLHATASDGKVVLTWDNIAEISSREPLLGGENDFEGYKLYKATDRFFADAQVRVDGLGHPSGKVPIYQCDLKNEYYGFTDFGLLQGESFFLGNNTGILHYYEDYDVQNGRTYYYYLAAYDRGIRGLDANIAPAENVASILVDENEEIIGTSKNVQIAIPRQDAAGYAPSNIEISW
;
A
#
# COMPACT_ATOMS: atom_id res chain seq x y z
N ASP A 1 9.27 -0.42 -33.36
CA ASP A 1 8.20 0.58 -33.10
C ASP A 1 8.72 2.01 -32.99
N PHE A 2 9.26 2.55 -34.09
CA PHE A 2 9.65 3.96 -34.20
C PHE A 2 8.45 4.87 -34.61
N GLU A 3 7.29 4.30 -34.91
CA GLU A 3 6.11 5.02 -35.43
C GLU A 3 5.22 5.67 -34.36
N LEU A 4 5.40 5.37 -33.06
CA LEU A 4 4.55 5.99 -32.03
C LEU A 4 4.92 7.47 -31.78
N TYR A 5 6.18 7.86 -32.05
CA TYR A 5 6.66 9.23 -31.85
C TYR A 5 6.22 10.21 -32.94
N SER A 6 5.78 9.73 -34.11
CA SER A 6 5.31 10.59 -35.20
C SER A 6 3.85 11.02 -35.09
N LEU A 7 3.10 10.50 -34.09
CA LEU A 7 1.68 10.81 -33.86
C LEU A 7 1.43 11.91 -32.82
N ILE A 8 2.48 12.52 -32.26
CA ILE A 8 2.32 13.66 -31.35
C ILE A 8 1.94 14.88 -32.20
N GLY A 9 0.65 15.26 -32.14
CA GLY A 9 0.14 16.45 -32.80
C GLY A 9 0.97 17.67 -32.40
N ILE A 10 1.48 18.38 -33.41
CA ILE A 10 2.16 19.66 -33.23
C ILE A 10 1.08 20.68 -32.82
N GLN A 11 0.76 20.74 -31.54
CA GLN A 11 -0.01 21.83 -30.96
C GLN A 11 0.96 22.99 -30.75
N THR A 12 0.88 24.01 -31.61
CA THR A 12 1.84 25.12 -31.69
C THR A 12 1.75 26.14 -30.57
N GLU A 13 0.80 26.03 -29.63
CA GLU A 13 0.76 26.88 -28.44
C GLU A 13 0.31 26.06 -27.21
N LEU A 14 1.25 25.35 -26.60
CA LEU A 14 1.23 25.11 -25.16
C LEU A 14 2.21 26.13 -24.57
N VAL A 15 1.76 26.88 -23.56
CA VAL A 15 2.58 27.82 -22.80
C VAL A 15 3.94 27.16 -22.51
N PRO A 16 5.07 27.78 -22.89
CA PRO A 16 6.37 27.17 -22.65
C PRO A 16 6.49 26.92 -21.14
N PRO A 17 6.78 25.69 -20.69
CA PRO A 17 6.98 25.45 -19.27
C PRO A 17 8.19 26.27 -18.84
N ILE A 18 7.95 27.26 -17.98
CA ILE A 18 9.02 27.93 -17.26
C ILE A 18 9.58 26.88 -16.30
N PRO A 19 10.86 26.50 -16.39
CA PRO A 19 11.42 25.48 -15.50
C PRO A 19 11.30 25.96 -14.04
N GLY A 20 10.54 25.25 -13.21
CA GLY A 20 10.45 25.48 -11.77
C GLY A 20 9.14 26.07 -11.23
N ASP A 21 8.17 26.40 -12.08
CA ASP A 21 6.85 26.86 -11.60
C ASP A 21 5.88 25.69 -11.38
N ILE A 22 5.20 25.71 -10.23
CA ILE A 22 4.04 24.84 -9.96
C ILE A 22 2.95 25.25 -10.95
N GLY A 23 2.60 24.38 -11.88
CA GLY A 23 1.61 24.64 -12.93
C GLY A 23 0.53 23.58 -12.97
N ASP A 24 -0.69 24.00 -13.28
CA ASP A 24 -1.76 23.07 -13.63
C ASP A 24 -1.49 22.49 -15.01
N HIS A 25 -1.31 21.16 -15.06
CA HIS A 25 -1.15 20.43 -16.31
C HIS A 25 -2.49 19.82 -16.73
N ALA A 26 -3.00 20.21 -17.91
CA ALA A 26 -4.18 19.63 -18.53
C ALA A 26 -3.76 18.72 -19.70
N PRO A 27 -3.54 17.40 -19.48
CA PRO A 27 -3.18 16.49 -20.55
C PRO A 27 -4.38 16.26 -21.48
N ILE A 28 -4.21 16.56 -22.77
CA ILE A 28 -5.22 16.31 -23.80
C ILE A 28 -4.79 15.08 -24.60
N PHE A 29 -5.66 14.07 -24.66
CA PHE A 29 -5.46 12.88 -25.46
C PHE A 29 -6.32 12.95 -26.72
N GLY A 30 -5.73 12.70 -27.88
CA GLY A 30 -6.44 12.63 -29.15
C GLY A 30 -6.13 11.33 -29.88
N SER A 31 -7.14 10.70 -30.47
CA SER A 31 -6.90 9.70 -31.49
C SER A 31 -6.53 10.41 -32.80
N GLY A 32 -5.65 9.81 -33.61
CA GLY A 32 -5.57 10.18 -35.02
C GLY A 32 -6.91 9.94 -35.74
N PRO A 33 -7.06 10.40 -37.00
CA PRO A 33 -8.28 10.12 -37.76
C PRO A 33 -8.46 8.61 -37.93
N PHE A 34 -9.60 8.08 -37.50
CA PHE A 34 -9.99 6.68 -37.71
C PHE A 34 -11.39 6.59 -38.30
N ARG A 35 -11.68 5.49 -39.00
CA ARG A 35 -13.00 5.26 -39.60
C ARG A 35 -13.89 4.53 -38.59
N LEU A 36 -15.01 5.13 -38.23
CA LEU A 36 -16.08 4.50 -37.44
C LEU A 36 -17.26 4.21 -38.36
N ALA A 37 -17.54 2.93 -38.61
CA ALA A 37 -18.66 2.54 -39.44
C ALA A 37 -19.98 2.73 -38.69
N HIS A 38 -21.05 3.02 -39.42
CA HIS A 38 -22.37 3.20 -38.81
C HIS A 38 -22.79 1.92 -38.07
N GLY A 39 -23.10 2.07 -36.78
CA GLY A 39 -23.53 0.97 -35.91
C GLY A 39 -22.40 0.17 -35.26
N THR A 40 -21.12 0.54 -35.43
CA THR A 40 -20.01 -0.07 -34.70
C THR A 40 -19.67 0.71 -33.43
N THR A 41 -19.09 0.01 -32.46
CA THR A 41 -18.59 0.58 -31.21
C THR A 41 -17.11 0.27 -31.12
N GLU A 42 -16.28 1.31 -31.01
CA GLU A 42 -14.85 1.17 -30.75
C GLU A 42 -14.58 1.46 -29.27
N ARG A 43 -13.68 0.68 -28.65
CA ARG A 43 -13.23 0.92 -27.28
C ARG A 43 -11.86 1.59 -27.35
N ILE A 44 -11.73 2.71 -26.66
CA ILE A 44 -10.48 3.46 -26.55
C ILE A 44 -9.97 3.33 -25.13
N SER A 45 -8.68 3.08 -25.01
CA SER A 45 -8.01 2.94 -23.72
C SER A 45 -6.79 3.82 -23.69
N VAL A 46 -6.66 4.58 -22.61
CA VAL A 46 -5.61 5.58 -22.43
C VAL A 46 -4.97 5.34 -21.08
N ALA A 47 -3.64 5.33 -21.05
CA ALA A 47 -2.87 5.28 -19.82
C ALA A 47 -1.97 6.51 -19.74
N MET A 48 -1.94 7.13 -18.55
CA MET A 48 -0.98 8.17 -18.21
C MET A 48 0.02 7.57 -17.23
N ILE A 49 1.31 7.64 -17.56
CA ILE A 49 2.38 7.05 -16.75
C ILE A 49 3.32 8.17 -16.31
N GLY A 50 3.40 8.39 -15.00
CA GLY A 50 4.36 9.32 -14.39
C GLY A 50 5.48 8.56 -13.71
N ALA A 51 6.73 8.97 -13.96
CA ALA A 51 7.92 8.49 -13.27
C ALA A 51 8.83 9.66 -12.94
N TYR A 52 9.52 9.59 -11.80
CA TYR A 52 10.66 10.44 -11.51
C TYR A 52 11.91 9.71 -11.97
N GLU A 53 12.74 10.39 -12.74
CA GLU A 53 14.00 9.88 -13.27
C GLU A 53 15.08 10.94 -13.06
N ASP A 54 16.31 10.51 -12.84
CA ASP A 54 17.43 11.45 -12.76
C ASP A 54 17.75 12.03 -14.15
N VAL A 55 17.59 13.35 -14.29
CA VAL A 55 17.76 14.06 -15.57
C VAL A 55 19.19 13.93 -16.08
N ALA A 56 20.20 13.90 -15.20
CA ALA A 56 21.60 13.74 -15.60
C ALA A 56 21.84 12.35 -16.21
N SER A 57 21.30 11.30 -15.61
CA SER A 57 21.32 9.93 -16.11
C SER A 57 20.64 9.80 -17.48
N LEU A 58 19.46 10.41 -17.66
CA LEU A 58 18.77 10.41 -18.96
C LEU A 58 19.57 11.13 -20.04
N ASN A 59 20.15 12.29 -19.73
CA ASN A 59 21.01 13.04 -20.65
C ASN A 59 22.30 12.29 -21.01
N ALA A 60 22.78 11.41 -20.13
CA ALA A 60 23.90 10.50 -20.40
C ALA A 60 23.51 9.30 -21.29
N GLY A 61 22.24 9.19 -21.70
CA GLY A 61 21.74 8.13 -22.57
C GLY A 61 21.34 6.84 -21.84
N ASN A 62 21.24 6.88 -20.50
CA ASN A 62 20.75 5.74 -19.74
C ASN A 62 19.24 5.55 -19.93
N SER A 63 18.78 4.31 -19.81
CA SER A 63 17.37 3.97 -19.92
C SER A 63 16.56 4.59 -18.75
N PRO A 64 15.36 5.15 -19.00
CA PRO A 64 14.43 5.57 -17.95
C PRO A 64 13.82 4.32 -17.29
N TYR A 65 14.57 3.72 -16.38
CA TYR A 65 14.26 2.41 -15.80
C TYR A 65 12.88 2.40 -15.14
N THR A 66 12.57 3.41 -14.31
CA THR A 66 11.30 3.48 -13.59
C THR A 66 10.12 3.61 -14.55
N LEU A 67 10.24 4.44 -15.60
CA LEU A 67 9.20 4.60 -16.62
C LEU A 67 8.95 3.30 -17.38
N VAL A 68 10.01 2.56 -17.74
CA VAL A 68 9.92 1.28 -18.44
C VAL A 68 9.26 0.22 -17.57
N GLU A 69 9.64 0.09 -16.30
CA GLU A 69 9.01 -0.88 -15.38
C GLU A 69 7.52 -0.55 -15.17
N LYS A 70 7.17 0.72 -14.97
CA LYS A 70 5.76 1.13 -14.88
C LYS A 70 4.99 0.83 -16.16
N LYS A 71 5.60 1.02 -17.34
CA LYS A 71 4.98 0.66 -18.62
C LYS A 71 4.68 -0.84 -18.73
N LYS A 72 5.59 -1.71 -18.28
CA LYS A 72 5.36 -3.17 -18.28
C LYS A 72 4.14 -3.54 -17.43
N ILE A 73 4.01 -2.93 -16.24
CA ILE A 73 2.85 -3.15 -15.36
C ILE A 73 1.55 -2.67 -16.04
N VAL A 74 1.56 -1.49 -16.66
CA VAL A 74 0.39 -0.96 -17.39
C VAL A 74 0.00 -1.86 -18.56
N GLN A 75 0.98 -2.38 -19.30
CA GLN A 75 0.74 -3.33 -20.38
C GLN A 75 0.10 -4.61 -19.85
N LEU A 76 0.62 -5.16 -18.76
CA LEU A 76 0.07 -6.34 -18.09
C LEU A 76 -1.39 -6.12 -17.65
N ILE A 77 -1.72 -4.96 -17.07
CA ILE A 77 -3.10 -4.61 -16.69
C ILE A 77 -4.02 -4.56 -17.92
N TYR A 78 -3.55 -3.97 -19.03
CA TYR A 78 -4.29 -3.90 -20.28
C TYR A 78 -4.57 -5.31 -20.84
N GLU A 79 -3.56 -6.18 -20.85
CA GLU A 79 -3.66 -7.57 -21.31
C GLU A 79 -4.48 -8.46 -20.36
N SER A 80 -4.63 -8.04 -19.11
CA SER A 80 -5.41 -8.72 -18.07
C SER A 80 -6.84 -8.18 -17.95
N ASP A 81 -7.43 -7.67 -19.04
CA ASP A 81 -8.79 -7.12 -19.06
C ASP A 81 -9.04 -6.01 -18.01
N TYR A 82 -8.07 -5.11 -17.79
CA TYR A 82 -8.14 -4.02 -16.80
C TYR A 82 -8.26 -4.49 -15.34
N ARG A 83 -7.79 -5.70 -15.05
CA ARG A 83 -7.64 -6.16 -13.67
C ARG A 83 -6.39 -5.53 -13.07
N PHE A 84 -6.54 -5.04 -11.84
CA PHE A 84 -5.45 -4.50 -11.04
C PHE A 84 -5.07 -5.51 -9.97
N ALA A 85 -3.78 -5.56 -9.63
CA ALA A 85 -3.33 -6.19 -8.41
C ALA A 85 -4.04 -5.53 -7.22
N LYS A 86 -4.45 -6.35 -6.25
CA LYS A 86 -5.22 -5.88 -5.11
C LYS A 86 -4.57 -6.39 -3.84
N ALA A 87 -4.32 -5.47 -2.90
CA ALA A 87 -3.96 -5.86 -1.55
C ALA A 87 -5.00 -6.83 -0.96
N PRO A 88 -4.61 -7.68 0.01
CA PRO A 88 -5.51 -8.64 0.64
C PRO A 88 -6.80 -8.00 1.20
N GLU A 89 -7.82 -8.83 1.46
CA GLU A 89 -9.04 -8.36 2.11
C GLU A 89 -8.70 -7.70 3.45
N VAL A 90 -9.24 -6.49 3.65
CA VAL A 90 -8.93 -5.70 4.83
C VAL A 90 -9.38 -6.47 6.08
N PRO A 91 -8.51 -6.70 7.07
CA PRO A 91 -8.90 -7.39 8.30
C PRO A 91 -9.70 -6.48 9.23
N THR A 92 -10.41 -7.06 10.19
CA THR A 92 -11.08 -6.32 11.26
C THR A 92 -10.21 -6.36 12.51
N LEU A 93 -9.76 -5.19 12.98
CA LEU A 93 -8.96 -5.04 14.19
C LEU A 93 -9.86 -4.69 15.38
N HIS A 94 -9.59 -5.29 16.53
CA HIS A 94 -10.18 -4.97 17.82
C HIS A 94 -9.08 -4.64 18.82
N ALA A 95 -9.33 -3.67 19.70
CA ALA A 95 -8.40 -3.27 20.74
C ALA A 95 -9.12 -3.19 22.10
N THR A 96 -8.53 -3.83 23.10
CA THR A 96 -8.99 -3.80 24.49
C THR A 96 -7.89 -3.20 25.35
N ALA A 97 -8.13 -2.00 25.87
CA ALA A 97 -7.19 -1.30 26.73
C ALA A 97 -7.37 -1.71 28.20
N SER A 98 -6.26 -1.90 28.92
CA SER A 98 -6.20 -2.15 30.37
C SER A 98 -5.10 -1.32 31.01
N ASP A 99 -4.86 -1.49 32.31
CA ASP A 99 -3.78 -0.79 33.02
C ASP A 99 -2.40 -1.12 32.42
N GLY A 100 -1.77 -0.11 31.81
CA GLY A 100 -0.44 -0.23 31.21
C GLY A 100 -0.33 -1.18 30.02
N LYS A 101 -1.45 -1.58 29.40
CA LYS A 101 -1.45 -2.52 28.27
C LYS A 101 -2.60 -2.27 27.29
N VAL A 102 -2.38 -2.58 26.02
CA VAL A 102 -3.45 -2.76 25.01
C VAL A 102 -3.35 -4.16 24.42
N VAL A 103 -4.43 -4.94 24.48
CA VAL A 103 -4.56 -6.22 23.78
C VAL A 103 -5.24 -5.97 22.45
N LEU A 104 -4.57 -6.34 21.36
CA LEU A 104 -5.09 -6.25 20.01
C LEU A 104 -5.41 -7.65 19.50
N THR A 105 -6.55 -7.79 18.83
CA THR A 105 -7.00 -9.05 18.22
C THR A 105 -7.63 -8.77 16.86
N TRP A 106 -7.60 -9.73 15.94
CA TRP A 106 -8.17 -9.53 14.61
C TRP A 106 -8.76 -10.81 14.00
N ASP A 107 -9.62 -10.61 12.99
CA ASP A 107 -10.18 -11.71 12.21
C ASP A 107 -9.18 -12.26 11.18
N ASN A 108 -9.53 -13.38 10.55
CA ASN A 108 -8.71 -14.07 9.56
C ASN A 108 -9.23 -13.89 8.12
N ILE A 109 -10.01 -12.83 7.86
CA ILE A 109 -10.68 -12.64 6.56
C ILE A 109 -9.66 -12.52 5.41
N ALA A 110 -8.51 -11.91 5.66
CA ALA A 110 -7.43 -11.78 4.69
C ALA A 110 -6.87 -13.15 4.28
N GLU A 111 -6.77 -14.11 5.21
CA GLU A 111 -6.26 -15.45 4.96
C GLU A 111 -7.23 -16.32 4.16
N ILE A 112 -8.53 -16.10 4.28
CA ILE A 112 -9.54 -17.00 3.70
C ILE A 112 -10.17 -16.45 2.41
N SER A 113 -10.29 -15.12 2.30
CA SER A 113 -11.10 -14.46 1.27
C SER A 113 -10.32 -13.63 0.27
N SER A 114 -9.02 -13.41 0.45
CA SER A 114 -8.20 -12.68 -0.53
C SER A 114 -8.03 -13.46 -1.83
N ARG A 115 -8.21 -12.79 -2.97
CA ARG A 115 -8.16 -13.39 -4.31
C ARG A 115 -7.52 -12.40 -5.27
N GLU A 116 -6.33 -12.70 -5.74
CA GLU A 116 -5.54 -11.84 -6.63
C GLU A 116 -6.03 -11.99 -8.09
N PRO A 117 -6.65 -10.95 -8.68
CA PRO A 117 -7.22 -11.03 -10.02
C PRO A 117 -6.23 -11.40 -11.14
N LEU A 118 -4.95 -11.02 -11.00
CA LEU A 118 -3.88 -11.31 -11.96
C LEU A 118 -3.31 -12.72 -11.84
N LEU A 119 -3.54 -13.39 -10.71
CA LEU A 119 -3.21 -14.81 -10.49
C LEU A 119 -4.43 -15.72 -10.68
N GLY A 120 -5.45 -15.28 -11.42
CA GLY A 120 -6.66 -16.07 -11.66
C GLY A 120 -7.49 -16.32 -10.40
N GLY A 121 -7.35 -15.46 -9.38
CA GLY A 121 -8.03 -15.61 -8.09
C GLY A 121 -7.30 -16.54 -7.11
N GLU A 122 -5.99 -16.75 -7.28
CA GLU A 122 -5.19 -17.35 -6.21
C GLU A 122 -5.22 -16.48 -4.95
N ASN A 123 -5.10 -17.10 -3.78
CA ASN A 123 -4.87 -16.36 -2.54
C ASN A 123 -3.36 -16.22 -2.31
N ASP A 124 -2.86 -15.00 -2.41
CA ASP A 124 -1.47 -14.63 -2.27
C ASP A 124 -1.15 -13.87 -0.97
N PHE A 125 -2.08 -13.90 -0.01
CA PHE A 125 -1.84 -13.43 1.36
C PHE A 125 -0.55 -14.02 1.94
N GLU A 126 0.26 -13.17 2.59
CA GLU A 126 1.54 -13.57 3.18
C GLU A 126 1.60 -13.28 4.69
N GLY A 127 1.03 -12.19 5.17
CA GLY A 127 1.08 -11.89 6.61
C GLY A 127 0.37 -10.61 7.04
N TYR A 128 0.59 -10.28 8.30
CA TYR A 128 0.08 -9.06 8.94
C TYR A 128 1.21 -8.20 9.50
N LYS A 129 1.06 -6.88 9.37
CA LYS A 129 1.85 -5.87 10.08
C LYS A 129 0.93 -5.03 10.95
N LEU A 130 1.31 -4.85 12.20
CA LEU A 130 0.61 -3.97 13.13
C LEU A 130 1.46 -2.71 13.35
N TYR A 131 0.82 -1.57 13.15
CA TYR A 131 1.42 -0.27 13.31
C TYR A 131 0.77 0.46 14.47
N LYS A 132 1.57 1.26 15.17
CA LYS A 132 1.15 2.06 16.32
C LYS A 132 1.63 3.48 16.13
N ALA A 133 0.81 4.43 16.52
CA ALA A 133 1.09 5.83 16.52
C ALA A 133 0.42 6.52 17.69
N THR A 134 0.91 7.71 18.02
CA THR A 134 0.26 8.66 18.93
C THR A 134 -0.29 9.86 18.18
N ASP A 135 0.12 10.02 16.91
CA ASP A 135 -0.50 10.90 15.94
C ASP A 135 -1.52 10.14 15.07
N ARG A 136 -2.67 10.76 14.81
CA ARG A 136 -3.75 10.14 14.04
C ARG A 136 -3.41 9.91 12.57
N PHE A 137 -2.44 10.64 12.01
CA PHE A 137 -1.96 10.44 10.64
C PHE A 137 -0.81 9.43 10.56
N PHE A 138 -0.48 8.80 11.69
CA PHE A 138 0.65 7.87 11.82
C PHE A 138 1.98 8.49 11.38
N ALA A 139 2.13 9.81 11.57
CA ALA A 139 3.36 10.51 11.21
C ALA A 139 4.55 10.05 12.07
N ASP A 140 4.33 9.81 13.37
CA ASP A 140 5.35 9.29 14.29
C ASP A 140 5.71 7.81 14.06
N ALA A 141 4.91 7.08 13.29
CA ALA A 141 5.27 5.75 12.82
C ALA A 141 6.21 5.77 11.60
N GLN A 142 6.37 6.91 10.90
CA GLN A 142 7.23 7.07 9.72
C GLN A 142 8.70 7.22 10.09
N VAL A 143 9.27 6.15 10.66
CA VAL A 143 10.65 6.15 11.17
C VAL A 143 11.64 5.55 10.16
N ARG A 144 11.17 4.84 9.13
CA ARG A 144 12.05 4.28 8.10
C ARG A 144 12.62 5.42 7.28
N VAL A 145 13.93 5.36 7.01
CA VAL A 145 14.63 6.32 6.16
C VAL A 145 15.26 5.62 4.97
N ASP A 146 15.29 6.31 3.83
CA ASP A 146 15.99 5.87 2.63
C ASP A 146 17.52 5.95 2.80
N GLY A 147 18.27 5.53 1.77
CA GLY A 147 19.74 5.61 1.76
C GLY A 147 20.32 7.03 1.82
N LEU A 148 19.48 8.07 1.68
CA LEU A 148 19.84 9.49 1.75
C LEU A 148 19.35 10.15 3.05
N GLY A 149 18.65 9.43 3.92
CA GLY A 149 18.13 9.91 5.20
C GLY A 149 16.74 10.56 5.14
N HIS A 150 16.01 10.48 4.02
CA HIS A 150 14.63 10.96 3.95
C HIS A 150 13.66 9.92 4.50
N PRO A 151 12.58 10.32 5.19
CA PRO A 151 11.53 9.40 5.63
C PRO A 151 10.90 8.68 4.43
N SER A 152 10.91 7.35 4.46
CA SER A 152 10.50 6.51 3.34
C SER A 152 9.36 5.55 3.67
N GLY A 153 9.06 5.33 4.96
CA GLY A 153 7.96 4.45 5.32
C GLY A 153 7.74 4.28 6.82
N LYS A 154 6.69 3.53 7.14
CA LYS A 154 6.34 3.20 8.53
C LYS A 154 7.09 1.96 9.01
N VAL A 155 7.33 1.90 10.32
CA VAL A 155 7.90 0.72 10.98
C VAL A 155 6.80 0.05 11.81
N PRO A 156 6.48 -1.23 11.58
CA PRO A 156 5.50 -1.93 12.38
C PRO A 156 6.06 -2.25 13.77
N ILE A 157 5.21 -2.22 14.79
CA ILE A 157 5.54 -2.69 16.14
C ILE A 157 5.47 -4.22 16.26
N TYR A 158 4.78 -4.86 15.33
CA TYR A 158 4.64 -6.30 15.26
C TYR A 158 4.40 -6.75 13.82
N GLN A 159 4.96 -7.90 13.46
CA GLN A 159 4.75 -8.55 12.17
C GLN A 159 4.66 -10.06 12.38
N CYS A 160 3.69 -10.69 11.73
CA CYS A 160 3.59 -12.14 11.62
C CYS A 160 3.28 -12.56 10.19
N ASP A 161 3.79 -13.72 9.79
CA ASP A 161 3.81 -14.17 8.41
C ASP A 161 3.65 -15.68 8.30
N LEU A 162 3.24 -16.17 7.13
CA LEU A 162 3.13 -17.60 6.87
C LEU A 162 4.50 -18.28 7.03
N LYS A 163 4.49 -19.59 7.30
CA LYS A 163 5.71 -20.40 7.34
C LYS A 163 5.89 -21.08 5.99
N ASN A 164 6.61 -20.44 5.09
CA ASN A 164 6.78 -20.87 3.70
C ASN A 164 8.16 -20.44 3.14
N GLU A 165 8.31 -20.50 1.82
CA GLU A 165 9.51 -20.11 1.09
C GLU A 165 9.63 -18.59 0.85
N TYR A 166 8.61 -17.80 1.13
CA TYR A 166 8.55 -16.35 0.91
C TYR A 166 8.90 -15.59 2.19
N TYR A 167 10.17 -15.22 2.34
CA TYR A 167 10.63 -14.50 3.54
C TYR A 167 11.75 -13.51 3.19
N GLY A 168 12.03 -12.60 4.11
CA GLY A 168 13.06 -11.59 3.94
C GLY A 168 12.62 -10.43 3.02
N PHE A 169 13.61 -9.74 2.46
CA PHE A 169 13.36 -8.66 1.52
C PHE A 169 13.15 -9.20 0.11
N THR A 170 12.18 -8.65 -0.62
CA THR A 170 11.96 -8.98 -2.03
C THR A 170 13.15 -8.53 -2.89
N ASP A 171 13.51 -9.37 -3.86
CA ASP A 171 14.49 -9.07 -4.92
C ASP A 171 13.83 -8.47 -6.17
N PHE A 172 12.52 -8.23 -6.13
CA PHE A 172 11.70 -7.69 -7.22
C PHE A 172 10.72 -6.63 -6.70
N GLY A 173 10.10 -5.90 -7.64
CA GLY A 173 9.04 -4.94 -7.32
C GLY A 173 9.53 -3.79 -6.45
N LEU A 174 10.75 -3.28 -6.70
CA LEU A 174 11.33 -2.19 -5.92
C LEU A 174 10.48 -0.93 -6.08
N LEU A 175 10.04 -0.36 -4.96
CA LEU A 175 9.33 0.91 -4.92
C LEU A 175 10.34 1.99 -4.52
N GLN A 176 10.69 2.87 -5.46
CA GLN A 176 11.69 3.92 -5.24
C GLN A 176 13.05 3.39 -4.74
N GLY A 177 13.42 2.17 -5.14
CA GLY A 177 14.67 1.53 -4.71
C GLY A 177 14.56 0.78 -3.37
N GLU A 178 13.41 0.82 -2.70
CA GLU A 178 13.17 0.04 -1.50
C GLU A 178 12.54 -1.32 -1.81
N SER A 179 13.10 -2.36 -1.20
CA SER A 179 12.52 -3.70 -1.16
C SER A 179 11.43 -3.80 -0.10
N PHE A 180 10.42 -4.62 -0.38
CA PHE A 180 9.40 -4.95 0.60
C PHE A 180 9.88 -6.09 1.50
N PHE A 181 9.60 -6.02 2.81
CA PHE A 181 9.98 -7.06 3.77
C PHE A 181 8.79 -7.98 4.07
N LEU A 182 8.86 -9.23 3.61
CA LEU A 182 7.79 -10.23 3.72
C LEU A 182 7.73 -10.92 5.09
N GLY A 183 8.76 -10.79 5.93
CA GLY A 183 8.79 -11.41 7.26
C GLY A 183 9.91 -12.42 7.42
N ASN A 184 9.81 -13.25 8.46
CA ASN A 184 10.86 -14.17 8.92
C ASN A 184 10.32 -15.59 9.21
N ASN A 185 9.22 -16.00 8.60
CA ASN A 185 8.51 -17.26 8.83
C ASN A 185 8.11 -17.47 10.30
N THR A 186 7.50 -16.46 10.91
CA THR A 186 7.13 -16.49 12.33
C THR A 186 5.88 -17.34 12.61
N GLY A 187 5.00 -17.49 11.62
CA GLY A 187 3.68 -18.11 11.75
C GLY A 187 2.61 -17.06 12.10
N ILE A 188 1.40 -17.26 11.56
CA ILE A 188 0.29 -16.35 11.79
C ILE A 188 -0.24 -16.47 13.22
N LEU A 189 -0.42 -15.31 13.84
CA LEU A 189 -1.16 -15.12 15.08
C LEU A 189 -2.26 -14.09 14.85
N HIS A 190 -3.30 -14.14 15.68
CA HIS A 190 -4.46 -13.25 15.62
C HIS A 190 -4.56 -12.31 16.83
N TYR A 191 -3.44 -12.13 17.54
CA TYR A 191 -3.36 -11.23 18.67
C TYR A 191 -1.96 -10.65 18.87
N TYR A 192 -1.90 -9.49 19.51
CA TYR A 192 -0.67 -8.86 19.98
C TYR A 192 -0.95 -8.10 21.28
N GLU A 193 -0.01 -8.15 22.22
CA GLU A 193 -0.09 -7.41 23.47
C GLU A 193 0.94 -6.28 23.48
N ASP A 194 0.46 -5.04 23.48
CA ASP A 194 1.30 -3.85 23.55
C ASP A 194 1.44 -3.38 25.00
N TYR A 195 2.65 -3.54 25.54
CA TYR A 195 3.03 -3.08 26.88
C TYR A 195 3.74 -1.71 26.87
N ASP A 196 4.07 -1.17 25.70
CA ASP A 196 4.78 0.11 25.55
C ASP A 196 3.80 1.29 25.58
N VAL A 197 2.87 1.31 26.54
CA VAL A 197 1.79 2.29 26.60
C VAL A 197 1.72 2.99 27.94
N GLN A 198 1.22 4.23 27.91
CA GLN A 198 1.03 5.06 29.10
C GLN A 198 -0.46 5.32 29.31
N ASN A 199 -0.92 5.11 30.54
CA ASN A 199 -2.30 5.39 30.89
C ASN A 199 -2.66 6.86 30.65
N GLY A 200 -3.86 7.09 30.11
CA GLY A 200 -4.36 8.42 29.76
C GLY A 200 -3.85 8.97 28.42
N ARG A 201 -2.94 8.28 27.73
CA ARG A 201 -2.51 8.66 26.37
C ARG A 201 -3.33 7.92 25.31
N THR A 202 -3.69 8.63 24.25
CA THR A 202 -4.38 8.06 23.09
C THR A 202 -3.38 7.42 22.14
N TYR A 203 -3.65 6.19 21.75
CA TYR A 203 -2.88 5.44 20.77
C TYR A 203 -3.78 5.04 19.60
N TYR A 204 -3.23 5.17 18.40
CA TYR A 204 -3.83 4.74 17.15
C TYR A 204 -3.12 3.48 16.69
N TYR A 205 -3.89 2.45 16.38
CA TYR A 205 -3.39 1.20 15.84
C TYR A 205 -4.02 0.94 14.49
N TYR A 206 -3.24 0.43 13.54
CA TYR A 206 -3.83 -0.18 12.36
C TYR A 206 -3.13 -1.48 12.00
N LEU A 207 -3.94 -2.42 11.51
CA LEU A 207 -3.50 -3.70 11.01
C LEU A 207 -3.48 -3.68 9.47
N ALA A 208 -2.38 -4.11 8.89
CA ALA A 208 -2.25 -4.28 7.45
C ALA A 208 -2.04 -5.75 7.15
N ALA A 209 -2.97 -6.37 6.43
CA ALA A 209 -2.66 -7.60 5.71
C ALA A 209 -1.83 -7.24 4.47
N TYR A 210 -0.86 -8.08 4.13
CA TYR A 210 -0.03 -7.92 2.94
C TYR A 210 0.08 -9.23 2.16
N ASP A 211 0.22 -9.10 0.85
CA ASP A 211 0.48 -10.19 -0.08
C ASP A 211 1.99 -10.38 -0.31
N ARG A 212 2.35 -11.44 -1.04
CA ARG A 212 3.75 -11.74 -1.42
C ARG A 212 4.18 -11.09 -2.74
N GLY A 213 3.32 -10.31 -3.38
CA GLY A 213 3.52 -9.81 -4.74
C GLY A 213 3.54 -10.92 -5.79
N ILE A 214 3.82 -10.55 -7.04
CA ILE A 214 3.80 -11.47 -8.17
C ILE A 214 5.14 -11.45 -8.91
N ARG A 215 5.79 -12.62 -8.96
CA ARG A 215 7.03 -12.84 -9.70
C ARG A 215 6.76 -13.65 -10.96
N GLY A 216 7.32 -13.23 -12.10
CA GLY A 216 7.36 -14.06 -13.31
C GLY A 216 6.16 -13.94 -14.27
N LEU A 217 5.27 -12.97 -14.06
CA LEU A 217 4.48 -12.42 -15.17
C LEU A 217 5.40 -11.54 -16.03
N ASP A 218 4.99 -11.15 -17.25
CA ASP A 218 5.76 -10.26 -18.15
C ASP A 218 6.20 -8.94 -17.47
N ALA A 219 5.61 -8.61 -16.32
CA ALA A 219 6.09 -7.65 -15.33
C ALA A 219 6.07 -8.24 -13.91
N ASN A 220 7.06 -7.90 -13.08
CA ASN A 220 6.99 -8.17 -11.64
C ASN A 220 6.11 -7.13 -10.96
N ILE A 221 5.24 -7.57 -10.05
CA ILE A 221 4.37 -6.69 -9.27
C ILE A 221 4.85 -6.71 -7.82
N ALA A 222 5.11 -5.52 -7.28
CA ALA A 222 5.52 -5.34 -5.91
C ALA A 222 4.43 -5.83 -4.94
N PRO A 223 4.80 -6.38 -3.77
CA PRO A 223 3.83 -6.68 -2.73
C PRO A 223 2.99 -5.46 -2.34
N ALA A 224 1.72 -5.68 -2.03
CA ALA A 224 0.83 -4.66 -1.53
C ALA A 224 0.36 -4.96 -0.10
N GLU A 225 0.11 -3.91 0.67
CA GLU A 225 -0.43 -4.01 2.02
C GLU A 225 -1.62 -3.07 2.21
N ASN A 226 -2.53 -3.41 3.13
CA ASN A 226 -3.63 -2.52 3.45
C ASN A 226 -3.15 -1.23 4.12
N VAL A 227 -3.89 -0.15 3.89
CA VAL A 227 -3.63 1.15 4.52
C VAL A 227 -4.71 1.48 5.56
N ALA A 228 -4.37 2.36 6.50
CA ALA A 228 -5.32 2.94 7.43
C ALA A 228 -6.12 4.06 6.74
N SER A 229 -7.40 4.17 7.06
CA SER A 229 -8.22 5.34 6.72
C SER A 229 -8.85 5.90 7.99
N ILE A 230 -8.56 7.17 8.29
CA ILE A 230 -9.17 7.94 9.37
C ILE A 230 -9.75 9.20 8.73
N LEU A 231 -11.06 9.35 8.86
CA LEU A 231 -11.81 10.50 8.37
C LEU A 231 -11.95 11.51 9.50
N VAL A 232 -11.62 12.76 9.20
CA VAL A 232 -11.76 13.90 10.12
C VAL A 232 -12.66 14.97 9.52
N ASP A 233 -13.37 15.70 10.36
CA ASP A 233 -14.15 16.87 9.94
C ASP A 233 -13.32 18.17 9.94
N GLU A 234 -13.98 19.30 9.66
CA GLU A 234 -13.35 20.64 9.64
C GLU A 234 -12.82 21.09 11.01
N ASN A 235 -13.30 20.51 12.10
CA ASN A 235 -12.84 20.77 13.46
C ASN A 235 -11.74 19.80 13.91
N GLU A 236 -11.27 18.95 13.00
CA GLU A 236 -10.37 17.84 13.28
C GLU A 236 -10.94 16.81 14.27
N GLU A 237 -12.25 16.59 14.30
CA GLU A 237 -12.81 15.46 15.05
C GLU A 237 -12.88 14.21 14.17
N ILE A 238 -12.61 13.04 14.75
CA ILE A 238 -12.65 11.77 14.02
C ILE A 238 -14.12 11.37 13.80
N ILE A 239 -14.54 11.37 12.54
CA ILE A 239 -15.91 11.02 12.13
C ILE A 239 -16.05 9.57 11.64
N GLY A 240 -14.92 8.91 11.34
CA GLY A 240 -14.94 7.51 10.92
C GLY A 240 -13.54 6.92 10.79
N THR A 241 -13.46 5.61 10.93
CA THR A 241 -12.24 4.83 10.73
C THR A 241 -12.53 3.59 9.90
N SER A 242 -11.55 3.13 9.13
CA SER A 242 -11.63 1.80 8.51
C SER A 242 -11.60 0.71 9.57
N LYS A 243 -12.17 -0.46 9.26
CA LYS A 243 -12.31 -1.58 10.21
C LYS A 243 -10.98 -2.17 10.71
N ASN A 244 -9.88 -1.91 10.01
CA ASN A 244 -8.52 -2.30 10.42
C ASN A 244 -7.86 -1.27 11.34
N VAL A 245 -8.55 -0.20 11.74
CA VAL A 245 -8.04 0.85 12.61
C VAL A 245 -8.77 0.81 13.95
N GLN A 246 -8.02 0.93 15.05
CA GLN A 246 -8.56 1.06 16.40
C GLN A 246 -7.86 2.17 17.17
N ILE A 247 -8.61 2.80 18.06
CA ILE A 247 -8.14 3.87 18.94
C ILE A 247 -8.29 3.39 20.36
N ALA A 248 -7.20 3.38 21.12
CA ALA A 248 -7.17 2.89 22.49
C ALA A 248 -6.60 3.93 23.43
N ILE A 249 -7.19 4.02 24.63
CA ILE A 249 -6.71 4.86 25.72
C ILE A 249 -6.58 3.95 26.95
N PRO A 250 -5.37 3.45 27.26
CA PRO A 250 -5.11 2.69 28.48
C PRO A 250 -5.48 3.50 29.72
N ARG A 251 -6.02 2.83 30.73
CA ARG A 251 -6.49 3.46 31.96
C ARG A 251 -6.09 2.58 33.13
N GLN A 252 -5.80 3.23 34.24
CA GLN A 252 -5.52 2.53 35.49
C GLN A 252 -6.74 1.71 35.90
N ASP A 253 -6.51 0.49 36.36
CA ASP A 253 -7.58 -0.35 36.88
C ASP A 253 -8.15 0.29 38.15
N ALA A 254 -9.46 0.15 38.36
CA ALA A 254 -10.08 0.59 39.59
C ALA A 254 -9.48 -0.17 40.79
N ALA A 255 -9.26 0.53 41.91
CA ALA A 255 -8.75 -0.11 43.13
C ALA A 255 -9.65 -1.29 43.54
N GLY A 256 -9.07 -2.50 43.59
CA GLY A 256 -9.78 -3.74 43.93
C GLY A 256 -10.35 -4.52 42.75
N TYR A 257 -10.07 -4.12 41.51
CA TYR A 257 -10.40 -4.93 40.33
C TYR A 257 -9.63 -6.25 40.35
N ALA A 258 -10.35 -7.36 40.23
CA ALA A 258 -9.80 -8.70 40.05
C ALA A 258 -10.23 -9.20 38.66
N PRO A 259 -9.30 -9.41 37.72
CA PRO A 259 -9.66 -9.91 36.40
C PRO A 259 -10.25 -11.32 36.51
N SER A 260 -11.19 -11.65 35.63
CA SER A 260 -11.73 -13.01 35.53
C SER A 260 -10.61 -13.98 35.13
N ASN A 261 -10.35 -14.98 35.96
CA ASN A 261 -9.42 -16.05 35.62
C ASN A 261 -10.11 -17.03 34.66
N ILE A 262 -9.55 -17.21 33.47
CA ILE A 262 -9.98 -18.25 32.52
C ILE A 262 -8.88 -19.31 32.53
N GLU A 263 -9.13 -20.44 33.17
CA GLU A 263 -8.30 -21.63 33.00
C GLU A 263 -8.59 -22.25 31.63
N ILE A 264 -7.63 -22.17 30.72
CA ILE A 264 -7.69 -22.91 29.45
C ILE A 264 -7.14 -24.31 29.73
N SER A 265 -8.03 -25.28 29.87
CA SER A 265 -7.65 -26.70 29.91
C SER A 265 -7.34 -27.19 28.49
N TRP A 266 -6.10 -27.63 28.28
CA TRP A 266 -5.61 -28.24 27.04
C TRP A 266 -6.27 -29.59 26.73
#